data_AF-A0A5C4Y546-F1
#
_entry.id   AF-A0A5C4Y546-F1
#
_cell.length_a   1.000
_cell.length_b   1.000
_cell.length_c   1.000
_cell.angle_alpha   90.00
_cell.angle_beta   90.00
_cell.angle_gamma   90.00
#
_symmetry.space_group_name_H-M   'P 1'
#
loop_
_entity.id
_entity.type
_entity.pdbx_description
1 polymer ?
#
loop_
_entity_poly.entity_id
_entity_poly.type
_entity_poly.pdbx_seq_one_letter_code
_entity_poly.pdbx_strand_id
1 'polypeptide(L)'
;MDGIEDGPHGPLARLEREDGTTFDLPLRVLPGALREGDLLDVQDGPDGVTVRILVAETMERRETAQARLEALNNAESDLREEDGEITV
;
A
#
# COMPACT_ATOMS: atom_id res chain seq x y z
N MET A 1 -4.68 8.25 9.72
CA MET A 1 -6.09 8.63 9.55
C MET A 1 -6.71 7.42 8.87
N ASP A 2 -7.38 6.57 9.64
CA ASP A 2 -7.95 5.33 9.13
C ASP A 2 -9.24 5.68 8.34
N GLY A 3 -9.24 5.43 7.04
CA GLY A 3 -10.26 5.90 6.09
C GLY A 3 -11.53 5.04 6.10
N ILE A 4 -12.23 4.99 7.23
CA ILE A 4 -13.53 4.32 7.34
C ILE A 4 -14.63 5.39 7.32
N GLU A 5 -15.38 5.45 6.22
CA GLU A 5 -16.57 6.32 6.08
C GLU A 5 -17.84 5.48 6.29
N ASP A 6 -18.73 5.93 7.19
CA ASP A 6 -20.03 5.30 7.45
C ASP A 6 -21.02 5.65 6.33
N GLY A 7 -21.28 4.69 5.44
CA GLY A 7 -22.27 4.80 4.37
C GLY A 7 -23.59 4.09 4.69
N PRO A 8 -24.65 4.30 3.88
CA PRO A 8 -25.94 3.61 4.02
C PRO A 8 -25.83 2.07 3.86
N HIS A 9 -24.67 1.57 3.44
CA HIS A 9 -24.36 0.15 3.26
C HIS A 9 -23.44 -0.41 4.36
N GLY A 10 -23.24 0.34 5.45
CA GLY A 10 -22.25 0.06 6.50
C GLY A 10 -20.89 0.66 6.17
N PRO A 11 -19.85 0.30 6.94
CA PRO A 11 -18.54 0.90 6.79
C PRO A 11 -17.89 0.51 5.46
N LEU A 12 -17.34 1.51 4.78
CA LEU A 12 -16.66 1.38 3.49
C LEU A 12 -15.15 1.47 3.67
N ALA A 13 -14.41 0.79 2.80
CA ALA A 13 -12.98 0.94 2.63
C ALA A 13 -12.69 1.64 1.31
N ARG A 14 -11.83 2.66 1.36
CA ARG A 14 -11.30 3.33 0.18
C ARG A 14 -10.09 2.58 -0.36
N LEU A 15 -10.14 2.23 -1.63
CA LEU A 15 -9.09 1.53 -2.36
C LEU A 15 -8.49 2.43 -3.42
N GLU A 16 -7.17 2.35 -3.59
CA GLU A 16 -6.43 3.04 -4.64
C GLU A 16 -6.10 2.06 -5.78
N ARG A 17 -6.33 2.50 -7.01
CA ARG A 17 -5.95 1.77 -8.23
C ARG A 17 -4.55 2.19 -8.67
N GLU A 18 -3.94 1.39 -9.56
CA GLU A 18 -2.62 1.71 -10.10
C GLU A 18 -2.55 3.05 -10.87
N ASP A 19 -3.68 3.52 -11.39
CA ASP A 19 -3.81 4.82 -12.05
C ASP A 19 -3.97 6.00 -11.07
N GLY A 20 -3.91 5.74 -9.75
CA GLY A 20 -4.07 6.74 -8.69
C GLY A 20 -5.53 7.14 -8.43
N THR A 21 -6.50 6.56 -9.15
CA THR A 21 -7.92 6.77 -8.85
C THR A 21 -8.32 5.97 -7.62
N THR A 22 -9.34 6.46 -6.90
CA THR A 22 -9.87 5.78 -5.73
C THR A 22 -11.31 5.36 -5.93
N PHE A 23 -11.70 4.26 -5.29
CA PHE A 23 -13.08 3.80 -5.25
C PHE A 23 -13.37 3.13 -3.90
N ASP A 24 -14.64 3.18 -3.50
CA ASP A 24 -15.07 2.66 -2.19
C ASP A 24 -15.71 1.28 -2.35
N LEU A 25 -15.28 0.33 -1.51
CA LEU A 25 -15.88 -1.01 -1.41
C LEU A 25 -16.42 -1.26 0.00
N PRO A 26 -17.56 -1.96 0.15
CA PRO A 26 -18.04 -2.34 1.48
C PRO A 26 -17.04 -3.22 2.23
N LEU A 27 -16.75 -2.92 3.51
CA LEU A 27 -15.79 -3.71 4.30
C LEU A 27 -16.15 -5.20 4.36
N ARG A 28 -17.44 -5.55 4.31
CA ARG A 28 -17.92 -6.94 4.35
C ARG A 28 -17.44 -7.81 3.18
N VAL A 29 -17.04 -7.20 2.05
CA VAL A 29 -16.54 -7.95 0.88
C VAL A 29 -15.02 -8.11 0.91
N LEU A 30 -14.33 -7.39 1.81
CA LEU A 30 -12.89 -7.46 1.92
C LEU A 30 -12.44 -8.70 2.72
N PRO A 31 -11.31 -9.32 2.35
CA PRO A 31 -10.77 -10.45 3.10
C PRO A 31 -10.37 -10.02 4.51
N GLY A 32 -10.72 -10.82 5.53
CA GLY A 32 -10.45 -10.46 6.94
C GLY A 32 -8.97 -10.39 7.33
N ALA A 33 -8.05 -10.87 6.49
CA ALA A 33 -6.61 -10.81 6.70
C ALA A 33 -5.93 -9.58 6.05
N LEU A 34 -6.73 -8.70 5.43
CA LEU A 34 -6.24 -7.52 4.72
C LEU A 34 -5.46 -6.57 5.63
N ARG A 35 -4.34 -6.06 5.13
CA ARG A 35 -3.51 -5.04 5.77
C ARG A 35 -3.32 -3.85 4.84
N GLU A 36 -2.97 -2.71 5.42
CA GLU A 36 -2.55 -1.54 4.66
C GLU A 36 -1.35 -1.89 3.76
N GLY A 37 -1.41 -1.48 2.50
CA GLY A 37 -0.38 -1.75 1.49
C GLY A 37 -0.50 -3.10 0.79
N ASP A 38 -1.43 -3.98 1.17
CA ASP A 38 -1.70 -5.22 0.45
C ASP A 38 -2.23 -4.92 -0.97
N LEU A 39 -1.73 -5.69 -1.94
CA LEU A 39 -2.26 -5.69 -3.30
C LEU A 39 -3.50 -6.58 -3.38
N LEU A 40 -4.50 -6.12 -4.13
CA LEU A 40 -5.77 -6.80 -4.27
C LEU A 40 -6.10 -7.06 -5.73
N ASP A 41 -6.54 -8.28 -6.00
CA ASP A 41 -7.22 -8.64 -7.23
C ASP A 41 -8.73 -8.52 -7.04
N VAL A 42 -9.33 -7.58 -7.76
CA VAL A 42 -10.76 -7.26 -7.69
C VAL A 42 -11.41 -7.69 -8.99
N GLN A 43 -12.31 -8.68 -8.90
CA GLN A 43 -13.02 -9.25 -10.05
C GLN A 43 -14.52 -9.00 -9.92
N ASP A 44 -15.09 -8.35 -10.92
CA ASP A 44 -16.54 -8.22 -11.06
C ASP A 44 -17.14 -9.49 -11.67
N GLY A 45 -18.17 -10.05 -11.03
CA GLY A 45 -18.86 -11.26 -11.49
C GLY A 45 -20.39 -11.15 -11.35
N PRO A 46 -21.14 -12.15 -11.88
CA PRO A 46 -22.61 -12.16 -11.83
C PRO A 46 -23.17 -12.18 -10.40
N ASP A 47 -22.39 -12.68 -9.44
CA ASP A 47 -22.75 -12.75 -8.02
C ASP A 47 -22.21 -11.55 -7.20
N GLY A 48 -21.65 -10.55 -7.87
CA GLY A 48 -21.04 -9.37 -7.26
C GLY A 48 -19.52 -9.36 -7.35
N VAL A 49 -18.89 -8.56 -6.48
CA VAL A 49 -17.44 -8.32 -6.47
C VAL A 49 -16.74 -9.41 -5.65
N THR A 50 -15.73 -10.05 -6.24
CA THR A 50 -14.80 -10.95 -5.54
C THR A 50 -13.47 -10.24 -5.33
N VAL A 51 -12.97 -10.25 -4.10
CA VAL A 51 -11.68 -9.63 -3.74
C VAL A 51 -10.74 -10.68 -3.18
N ARG A 52 -9.50 -10.73 -3.68
CA ARG A 52 -8.43 -11.62 -3.19
C ARG A 52 -7.16 -10.85 -2.91
N ILE A 53 -6.47 -11.20 -1.83
CA ILE A 53 -5.14 -10.64 -1.50
C ILE A 53 -4.09 -11.32 -2.39
N LEU A 54 -3.29 -10.51 -3.06
CA LEU A 54 -2.13 -10.92 -3.84
C LEU A 54 -0.89 -10.94 -2.94
N VAL A 55 -0.77 -11.99 -2.13
CA VAL A 55 0.24 -12.07 -1.05
C VAL A 55 1.67 -12.04 -1.61
N ALA A 56 1.93 -12.76 -2.71
CA ALA A 56 3.28 -12.85 -3.27
C ALA A 56 3.75 -11.50 -3.83
N GLU A 57 2.88 -10.85 -4.59
CA GLU A 57 3.08 -9.55 -5.21
C GLU A 57 3.21 -8.44 -4.16
N THR A 58 2.44 -8.53 -3.07
CA THR A 58 2.56 -7.63 -1.93
C THR A 58 3.95 -7.73 -1.30
N MET A 59 4.45 -8.95 -1.09
CA MET A 59 5.77 -9.17 -0.50
C MET A 59 6.89 -8.66 -1.43
N GLU A 60 6.81 -8.96 -2.72
CA GLU A 60 7.76 -8.49 -3.73
C GLU A 60 7.81 -6.96 -3.82
N ARG A 61 6.64 -6.31 -3.86
CA ARG A 61 6.55 -4.85 -3.89
C ARG A 61 7.13 -4.23 -2.63
N ARG A 62 6.88 -4.83 -1.47
CA ARG A 62 7.43 -4.37 -0.19
C ARG A 62 8.95 -4.49 -0.15
N GLU A 63 9.50 -5.61 -0.59
CA GLU A 63 10.96 -5.82 -0.66
C GLU A 63 11.62 -4.83 -1.61
N THR A 64 11.02 -4.58 -2.77
CA THR A 64 11.52 -3.60 -3.75
C THR A 64 11.50 -2.18 -3.19
N ALA A 65 10.40 -1.79 -2.54
CA ALA A 65 10.27 -0.48 -1.91
C ALA A 65 11.28 -0.29 -0.77
N GLN A 66 11.47 -1.32 0.05
CA GLN A 66 12.46 -1.32 1.14
C GLN A 66 13.88 -1.16 0.60
N ALA A 67 14.27 -1.96 -0.40
CA ALA A 67 15.59 -1.86 -1.03
C ALA A 67 15.83 -0.47 -1.65
N ARG A 68 14.80 0.13 -2.25
CA ARG A 68 14.89 1.49 -2.80
C ARG A 68 15.09 2.54 -1.71
N LEU A 69 14.36 2.44 -0.60
CA LEU A 69 14.53 3.35 0.54
C LEU A 69 15.92 3.22 1.16
N GLU A 70 16.42 1.99 1.32
CA GLU A 70 17.78 1.74 1.80
C GLU A 70 18.84 2.36 0.89
N ALA A 71 18.70 2.21 -0.43
CA ALA A 71 19.61 2.85 -1.40
C ALA A 71 19.60 4.38 -1.29
N LEU A 72 18.42 5.00 -1.12
CA LEU A 72 18.30 6.44 -0.92
C LEU A 72 18.93 6.90 0.39
N ASN A 73 18.70 6.16 1.48
CA ASN A 73 19.27 6.47 2.79
C ASN A 73 20.80 6.35 2.80
N ASN A 74 21.34 5.35 2.11
CA ASN A 74 22.79 5.17 1.98
C ASN A 74 23.40 6.31 1.14
N ALA A 75 22.79 6.65 0.00
CA ALA A 75 23.26 7.76 -0.83
C ALA A 75 23.20 9.11 -0.08
N GLU A 76 22.17 9.34 0.74
CA GLU A 76 22.09 10.53 1.60
C GLU A 76 23.18 10.52 2.69
N SER A 77 23.52 9.35 3.21
CA SER A 77 24.57 9.21 4.23
C SER A 77 25.96 9.45 3.65
N ASP A 78 26.25 8.90 2.47
CA ASP A 78 27.52 9.10 1.76
C ASP A 78 27.77 10.60 1.49
N LEU A 79 26.75 11.32 1.02
CA LEU A 79 26.84 12.77 0.80
C LEU A 79 27.09 13.58 2.10
N ARG A 80 26.62 13.09 3.25
CA ARG A 80 26.84 13.74 4.55
C ARG A 80 28.21 13.45 5.15
N GLU A 81 28.81 12.30 4.87
CA GLU A 81 30.17 11.99 5.30
C GLU A 81 31.21 12.79 4.50
N GLU A 82 30.95 13.13 3.24
CA GLU A 82 31.82 13.98 2.41
C GLU A 82 31.85 15.46 2.85
N ASP A 83 30.73 16.00 3.37
CA ASP A 83 30.65 17.36 3.94
C ASP A 83 31.11 17.44 5.42
N GLY A 84 31.46 16.30 6.02
CA GLY A 84 31.70 16.13 7.45
C GLY A 84 33.12 16.41 7.95
N GLU A 85 34.06 16.91 7.12
CA GLU A 85 35.37 17.37 7.61
C GLU A 85 35.23 18.74 8.31
N ILE A 86 34.55 18.75 9.46
CA ILE A 86 34.62 19.84 10.43
C ILE A 86 35.90 19.61 11.23
N THR A 87 36.97 20.29 10.84
CA THR A 87 38.22 20.36 11.60
C THR A 87 37.92 20.91 13.00
N VAL A 88 38.10 20.09 14.04
CA VAL A 88 38.07 20.49 15.46
C VAL A 88 39.39 21.12 15.89
#